data_AF-A0A916TFU1-F1
#
_entry.id   AF-A0A916TFU1-F1
#
_cell.length_a   1.000
_cell.length_b   1.000
_cell.length_c   1.000
_cell.angle_alpha   90.00
_cell.angle_beta   90.00
_cell.angle_gamma   90.00
#
_symmetry.space_group_name_H-M   'P 1'
#
loop_
_entity.id
_entity.type
_entity.pdbx_description
1 polymer ?
#
loop_
_entity_poly.entity_id
_entity_poly.type
_entity_poly.pdbx_seq_one_letter_code
_entity_poly.pdbx_strand_id
1 'polypeptide(L)' 'MPIDHSKDETLSEKGTISDDVEYWQMRAEQELELAQKASKPEAVAAHCQIANAYLERVAMCAPEKGLASPSIADATGET' A
#
# COMPACT_ATOMS: atom_id res chain seq x y z
N MET A 1 -10.95 41.02 -11.18
CA MET A 1 -10.51 40.35 -9.93
C MET A 1 -9.16 39.70 -10.22
N PRO A 2 -8.10 39.94 -9.44
CA PRO A 2 -6.82 39.29 -9.65
C PRO A 2 -6.91 37.82 -9.22
N ILE A 3 -6.52 36.91 -10.11
CA ILE A 3 -6.31 35.49 -9.80
C ILE A 3 -4.96 35.43 -9.10
N ASP A 4 -5.00 35.28 -7.79
CA ASP A 4 -3.84 35.16 -6.92
C ASP A 4 -3.15 33.83 -7.20
N HIS A 5 -1.92 33.87 -7.73
CA HIS A 5 -1.09 32.70 -8.03
C HIS A 5 -0.36 32.16 -6.77
N SER A 6 -0.97 32.21 -5.58
CA SER A 6 -0.35 31.71 -4.34
C SER A 6 -0.64 30.23 -4.08
N LYS A 7 -0.06 29.36 -4.90
CA LYS A 7 0.34 28.05 -4.36
C LYS A 7 1.72 27.71 -4.86
N ASP A 8 2.66 28.29 -4.14
CA ASP A 8 4.04 27.86 -3.97
C ASP A 8 4.16 26.33 -4.12
N GLU A 9 4.55 25.90 -5.30
CA GLU A 9 5.03 24.55 -5.59
C GLU A 9 6.43 24.40 -4.98
N THR A 10 6.50 24.26 -3.66
CA THR A 10 7.70 23.74 -3.01
C THR A 10 7.71 22.22 -3.19
N LEU A 11 8.26 21.78 -4.33
CA LEU A 11 8.86 20.45 -4.48
C LEU A 11 9.97 20.31 -3.43
N SER A 12 9.61 19.94 -2.21
CA SER A 12 10.53 19.39 -1.23
C SER A 12 10.67 17.92 -1.55
N GLU A 13 11.60 17.62 -2.46
CA GLU A 13 12.10 16.27 -2.79
C GLU A 13 12.82 15.66 -1.58
N LYS A 14 12.05 15.45 -0.52
CA LYS A 14 12.42 14.75 0.70
C LYS A 14 11.16 14.08 1.20
N GLY A 15 10.69 13.10 0.41
CA GLY A 15 9.71 12.13 0.87
C GLY A 15 10.20 11.58 2.19
N THR A 16 9.52 11.94 3.27
CA THR A 16 9.79 11.32 4.56
C THR A 16 9.21 9.92 4.49
N ILE A 17 9.80 8.96 5.19
CA ILE A 17 9.30 7.56 5.19
C ILE A 17 7.80 7.51 5.54
N SER A 18 7.31 8.45 6.36
CA SER A 18 5.88 8.60 6.67
C SER A 18 5.02 9.02 5.46
N ASP A 19 5.53 9.91 4.60
CA ASP A 19 4.88 10.34 3.36
C ASP A 19 4.84 9.18 2.35
N ASP A 20 5.92 8.40 2.24
CA ASP A 20 5.98 7.20 1.41
C ASP A 20 4.98 6.13 1.88
N VAL A 21 4.86 5.93 3.20
CA VAL A 21 3.88 5.01 3.81
C VAL A 21 2.44 5.44 3.50
N GLU A 22 2.11 6.72 3.69
CA GLU A 22 0.77 7.23 3.40
C GLU A 22 0.44 7.10 1.90
N TYR A 23 1.41 7.40 1.04
CA TYR A 23 1.28 7.21 -0.41
C TYR A 23 0.98 5.75 -0.78
N TRP A 24 1.76 4.79 -0.28
CA TRP A 24 1.53 3.38 -0.58
C TRP A 24 0.22 2.88 0.00
N GLN A 25 -0.16 3.32 1.20
CA GLN A 25 -1.44 2.96 1.80
C GLN A 25 -2.62 3.46 0.95
N MET A 26 -2.61 4.75 0.57
CA MET A 26 -3.65 5.33 -0.27
C MET A 26 -3.75 4.62 -1.64
N ARG A 27 -2.62 4.26 -2.24
CA ARG A 27 -2.59 3.52 -3.51
C ARG A 27 -3.12 2.10 -3.34
N ALA A 28 -2.79 1.41 -2.26
CA ALA A 28 -3.35 0.08 -1.97
C ALA A 28 -4.88 0.12 -1.85
N GLU A 29 -5.43 1.10 -1.13
CA GLU A 29 -6.87 1.28 -0.96
C GLU A 29 -7.57 1.55 -2.30
N GLN A 30 -6.98 2.39 -3.15
CA GLN A 30 -7.51 2.67 -4.48
C GLN A 30 -7.57 1.42 -5.36
N GLU A 31 -6.52 0.60 -5.35
CA GLU A 31 -6.50 -0.65 -6.10
C GLU A 31 -7.55 -1.65 -5.56
N LEU A 32 -7.76 -1.72 -4.24
CA LEU A 32 -8.83 -2.54 -3.66
C LEU A 32 -10.23 -2.04 -4.05
N GLU A 33 -10.42 -0.73 -4.17
CA GLU A 33 -11.68 -0.16 -4.67
C GLU A 33 -11.92 -0.54 -6.14
N LEU A 34 -10.86 -0.49 -6.97
CA LEU A 34 -10.92 -0.95 -8.36
C LEU A 34 -11.20 -2.45 -8.45
N ALA A 35 -10.58 -3.26 -7.57
CA ALA A 35 -10.85 -4.69 -7.47
C ALA A 35 -12.34 -4.95 -7.18
N GLN A 36 -12.95 -4.21 -6.26
CA GLN A 36 -14.38 -4.34 -5.94
C GLN A 36 -15.29 -3.93 -7.10
N LYS A 37 -14.88 -2.93 -7.89
CA LYS A 37 -15.62 -2.46 -9.07
C LYS A 37 -15.40 -3.36 -10.30
N ALA A 38 -14.33 -4.14 -10.33
CA ALA A 38 -13.98 -4.99 -11.47
C ALA A 38 -14.93 -6.19 -11.60
N SER A 39 -15.49 -6.38 -12.79
CA SER A 39 -16.39 -7.50 -13.07
C SER A 39 -15.67 -8.76 -13.55
N LYS A 40 -14.39 -8.65 -13.95
CA LYS A 40 -13.59 -9.76 -14.46
C LYS A 40 -12.71 -10.31 -13.33
N PRO A 41 -12.72 -11.63 -13.08
CA PRO A 41 -11.93 -12.22 -11.98
C PRO A 41 -10.43 -11.98 -12.13
N GLU A 42 -9.92 -11.98 -13.36
CA GLU A 42 -8.51 -11.69 -13.64
C GLU A 42 -8.12 -10.24 -13.27
N ALA A 43 -9.03 -9.28 -13.48
CA ALA A 43 -8.81 -7.89 -13.11
C ALA A 43 -8.86 -7.70 -11.58
N VAL A 44 -9.81 -8.35 -10.90
CA VAL A 44 -9.86 -8.38 -9.43
C VAL A 44 -8.54 -8.90 -8.87
N ALA A 45 -8.06 -10.03 -9.40
CA ALA A 45 -6.81 -10.63 -8.97
C ALA A 45 -5.60 -9.71 -9.20
N ALA A 46 -5.53 -9.06 -10.36
CA ALA A 46 -4.46 -8.11 -10.66
C ALA A 46 -4.46 -6.91 -9.69
N HIS A 47 -5.61 -6.29 -9.46
CA HIS A 47 -5.73 -5.17 -8.51
C HIS A 47 -5.38 -5.58 -7.08
N CYS A 48 -5.83 -6.76 -6.62
CA CYS A 48 -5.46 -7.29 -5.31
C CYS A 48 -3.95 -7.56 -5.18
N GLN A 49 -3.30 -8.07 -6.23
CA GLN A 49 -1.85 -8.28 -6.24
C GLN A 49 -1.08 -6.96 -6.11
N ILE A 50 -1.52 -5.93 -6.84
CA ILE A 50 -0.91 -4.59 -6.78
C ILE A 50 -1.11 -3.99 -5.38
N ALA A 51 -2.32 -4.09 -4.82
CA ALA A 51 -2.62 -3.62 -3.47
C ALA A 51 -1.73 -4.29 -2.41
N ASN A 52 -1.58 -5.62 -2.48
CA ASN A 52 -0.70 -6.36 -1.56
C ASN A 52 0.75 -5.88 -1.67
N ALA A 53 1.27 -5.67 -2.88
CA ALA A 53 2.64 -5.20 -3.07
C ALA A 53 2.90 -3.81 -2.46
N TYR A 54 1.88 -2.94 -2.40
CA TYR A 54 1.98 -1.66 -1.68
C TYR A 54 1.91 -1.85 -0.17
N LEU A 55 1.01 -2.70 0.33
CA LEU A 55 0.90 -3.01 1.76
C LEU A 55 2.17 -3.67 2.32
N GLU A 56 2.85 -4.50 1.54
CA GLU A 56 4.15 -5.08 1.92
C GLU A 56 5.20 -3.97 2.16
N ARG A 57 5.22 -2.93 1.32
CA ARG A 57 6.13 -1.78 1.50
C ARG A 57 5.78 -0.97 2.74
N VAL A 58 4.48 -0.75 2.99
CA VAL A 58 4.00 -0.12 4.23
C VAL A 58 4.46 -0.91 5.46
N ALA A 59 4.33 -2.23 5.44
CA ALA A 59 4.75 -3.10 6.54
C ALA A 59 6.27 -3.05 6.78
N MET A 60 7.08 -2.92 5.72
CA MET A 60 8.54 -2.76 5.83
C MET A 60 8.95 -1.42 6.44
N CYS A 61 8.18 -0.36 6.20
CA CYS A 61 8.45 0.98 6.72
C CYS A 61 7.84 1.27 8.09
N ALA A 62 6.81 0.52 8.50
CA ALA A 62 6.18 0.61 9.81
C ALA A 62 6.35 -0.70 10.62
N PRO A 63 7.57 -1.04 11.07
CA PRO A 63 7.83 -2.29 11.80
C PRO A 63 7.17 -2.35 13.19
N GLU A 64 6.61 -1.23 13.67
CA GLU A 64 6.12 -1.03 15.05
C GLU A 64 4.70 -1.61 15.30
N LYS A 65 4.23 -2.57 14.49
CA LYS A 65 2.95 -3.25 14.77
C LYS A 65 2.87 -4.71 14.27
N GLY A 66 3.79 -5.54 14.75
CA GLY A 66 3.46 -6.89 15.27
C GLY A 66 2.57 -7.85 14.47
N LEU A 67 2.49 -7.76 13.14
CA LEU A 67 2.08 -8.88 12.29
C LEU A 67 3.29 -9.43 11.52
N ALA A 68 4.34 -9.74 12.27
CA ALA A 68 5.06 -10.96 11.97
C ALA A 68 4.02 -12.08 12.06
N SER A 69 3.56 -12.59 10.92
CA SER A 69 3.17 -13.99 10.88
C SER A 69 4.46 -14.79 10.77
N PRO A 70 5.01 -15.37 11.85
CA PRO A 70 5.87 -16.52 11.70
C PRO A 70 4.97 -17.68 11.27
N SER A 71 4.59 -17.70 9.98
CA SER A 71 4.07 -18.91 9.36
C SER A 71 5.26 -19.85 9.13
N ILE A 72 5.86 -20.31 10.23
CA ILE A 72 6.58 -21.57 10.23
C ILE A 72 5.52 -22.62 10.47
N ALA A 73 4.94 -23.12 9.37
CA ALA A 73 4.24 -24.38 9.39
C ALA A 73 5.28 -25.47 9.69
N ASP A 74 5.60 -25.66 10.97
CA ASP A 74 6.22 -26.88 11.46
C ASP A 74 5.14 -27.95 11.51
N ALA A 75 4.84 -28.50 10.34
CA ALA A 75 4.11 -29.76 10.22
C ALA A 75 5.12 -30.90 10.39
N THR A 76 5.64 -31.07 11.60
CA THR A 76 6.31 -32.31 11.98
C THR A 76 5.21 -33.36 12.22
N GLY A 77 4.83 -34.05 11.15
CA GLY A 77 4.22 -35.36 11.27
C GLY A 77 5.28 -36.32 11.77
N GLU A 78 5.22 -36.67 13.06
CA GLU A 78 5.96 -37.81 13.60
C GLU A 78 4.95 -38.91 14.01
N THR A 79 5.40 -40.13 13.73
CA THR A 79 4.71 -41.43 13.65
C THR A 79 4.00 -41.92 14.90
#